data_AF-A0A963QU83-F1
#
_entry.id   AF-A0A963QU83-F1
#
_cell.length_a   1.000
_cell.length_b   1.000
_cell.length_c   1.000
_cell.angle_alpha   90.00
_cell.angle_beta   90.00
_cell.angle_gamma   90.00
#
_symmetry.space_group_name_H-M   'P 1'
#
loop_
_entity.id
_entity.type
_entity.pdbx_description
1 polymer ?
#
loop_
_entity_poly.entity_id
_entity_poly.type
_entity_poly.pdbx_seq_one_letter_code
_entity_poly.pdbx_strand_id
1 'polypeptide(L)'
;MIARLARFALILVATVLIVAFCVVNRMHVPISFFPLPWPPLDLPVYGVLLIGVALGVTIGGLSLWLSLSPMRTEYRQLKRRFRLQEQEERFRREREEAEAAQRSLQRQEASGKVVPTGR
;
A
#
# COMPACT_ATOMS: atom_id res chain seq x y z
N MET A 1 8.04 -12.25 8.64
CA MET A 1 7.83 -11.79 10.03
C MET A 1 9.12 -11.30 10.68
N ILE A 2 10.25 -11.96 10.44
CA ILE A 2 11.59 -11.61 10.98
C ILE A 2 11.98 -10.14 10.74
N ALA A 3 11.79 -9.61 9.52
CA ALA A 3 12.11 -8.21 9.23
C ALA A 3 11.29 -7.18 10.04
N ARG A 4 10.06 -7.53 10.43
CA ARG A 4 9.22 -6.69 11.30
C ARG A 4 9.76 -6.71 12.72
N LEU A 5 10.05 -7.90 13.24
CA LEU A 5 10.65 -8.08 14.57
C LEU A 5 12.01 -7.37 14.69
N ALA A 6 12.88 -7.49 13.68
CA ALA A 6 14.16 -6.80 13.66
C ALA A 6 14.01 -5.28 13.69
N ARG A 7 13.06 -4.70 12.92
CA ARG A 7 12.74 -3.27 13.00
C ARG A 7 12.24 -2.85 14.38
N PHE A 8 11.33 -3.62 14.97
CA PHE A 8 10.84 -3.33 16.33
C PHE A 8 11.96 -3.37 17.36
N ALA A 9 12.83 -4.39 17.30
CA ALA A 9 13.99 -4.49 18.17
C ALA A 9 14.93 -3.30 17.99
N LEU A 10 15.22 -2.89 16.74
CA LEU A 10 16.06 -1.73 16.46
C LEU A 10 15.46 -0.44 17.04
N ILE A 11 14.15 -0.21 16.84
CA ILE A 11 13.45 0.96 17.38
C ILE A 11 13.50 0.93 18.91
N LEU A 12 13.21 -0.21 19.53
CA LEU A 12 13.24 -0.35 20.98
C LEU A 12 14.61 -0.03 21.56
N VAL A 13 15.67 -0.59 20.98
CA VAL A 13 17.05 -0.31 21.40
C VAL A 13 17.37 1.17 21.23
N ALA A 14 17.04 1.77 20.08
CA ALA A 14 17.25 3.20 19.87
C ALA A 14 16.49 4.05 20.90
N THR A 15 15.24 3.71 21.21
CA THR A 15 14.44 4.40 22.22
C THR A 15 15.08 4.30 23.61
N VAL A 16 15.53 3.12 24.02
CA VAL A 16 16.21 2.93 25.32
C VAL A 16 17.47 3.80 25.39
N LEU A 17 18.28 3.82 24.32
CA LEU A 17 19.50 4.63 24.27
C LEU A 17 19.19 6.13 24.34
N ILE A 18 18.18 6.60 23.61
CA ILE A 18 17.75 8.00 23.65
C ILE A 18 17.28 8.37 25.06
N VAL A 19 16.46 7.53 25.69
CA VAL A 19 15.97 7.78 27.05
C VAL A 19 17.13 7.80 28.06
N ALA A 20 18.03 6.83 28.00
CA ALA A 20 19.22 6.80 28.86
C ALA A 20 20.07 8.07 28.69
N PHE A 21 20.29 8.51 27.44
CA PHE A 21 20.96 9.77 27.15
C PHE A 21 20.25 10.96 27.78
N CYS A 22 18.91 11.03 27.67
CA CYS A 22 18.13 12.11 28.27
C CYS A 22 18.22 12.13 29.80
N VAL A 23 18.23 10.95 30.44
CA VAL A 23 18.31 10.83 31.89
C VAL A 23 19.67 11.31 32.41
N VAL A 24 20.76 10.93 31.74
CA VAL A 24 22.13 11.26 32.16
C VAL A 24 22.50 12.71 31.79
N ASN A 25 22.05 13.21 30.64
CA ASN A 25 22.49 14.49 30.08
C ASN A 25 21.44 15.60 30.27
N ARG A 26 21.05 15.85 31.52
CA ARG A 26 20.10 16.93 31.89
C ARG A 26 20.74 18.31 32.06
N MET A 27 22.04 18.40 31.85
CA MET A 27 22.79 19.65 31.99
C MET A 27 22.34 20.65 30.92
N HIS A 28 22.13 21.90 31.34
CA HIS A 28 21.78 23.00 30.44
C HIS A 28 23.05 23.53 29.78
N VAL A 29 22.99 23.72 28.47
CA VAL A 29 24.10 24.24 27.67
C VAL A 29 23.55 25.37 26.79
N PRO A 30 24.24 26.51 26.69
CA PRO A 30 23.82 27.60 25.82
C PRO A 30 23.92 27.15 24.35
N ILE A 31 22.81 27.20 23.63
CA ILE A 31 22.75 26.90 22.20
C ILE A 31 22.64 28.19 21.41
N SER A 32 23.68 28.47 20.62
CA SER A 32 23.74 29.62 19.72
C SER A 32 23.18 29.24 18.34
N PHE A 33 22.29 30.06 17.81
CA PHE A 33 21.59 29.82 16.55
C PHE A 33 22.23 30.59 15.38
N PHE A 34 23.51 30.40 15.09
CA PHE A 34 24.14 31.07 13.94
C PHE A 34 23.60 30.53 12.60
N PRO A 35 23.27 31.37 11.58
CA PRO A 35 23.40 32.83 11.50
C PRO A 35 22.15 33.63 11.94
N LEU A 36 21.15 32.99 12.54
CA LEU A 36 19.92 33.65 12.94
C LEU A 36 20.18 34.62 14.12
N PRO A 37 19.55 35.81 14.13
CA PRO A 37 19.77 36.83 15.15
C PRO A 37 18.93 36.55 16.42
N TRP A 38 18.99 35.32 16.93
CA TRP A 38 18.31 34.93 18.16
C TRP A 38 19.28 34.88 19.34
N PRO A 39 18.82 35.28 20.54
CA PRO A 39 19.62 35.11 21.74
C PRO A 39 19.91 33.62 21.96
N PRO A 40 21.09 33.26 22.51
CA PRO A 40 21.37 31.90 22.92
C PRO A 40 20.30 31.40 23.88
N LEU A 41 19.79 30.19 23.64
CA LEU A 41 18.82 29.56 24.52
C LEU A 41 19.52 28.49 25.35
N ASP A 42 19.37 28.58 26.67
CA ASP A 42 19.82 27.53 27.59
C ASP A 42 18.84 26.37 27.54
N LEU A 43 19.22 25.33 26.81
CA LEU A 43 18.45 24.09 26.75
C LEU A 43 19.28 22.95 27.34
N PRO A 44 18.63 21.97 27.96
CA PRO A 44 19.30 20.72 28.26
C PRO A 44 19.77 20.05 26.96
N VAL A 45 20.94 19.43 26.98
CA VAL A 45 21.55 18.79 25.79
C VAL A 45 20.59 17.79 25.13
N TYR A 46 19.81 17.07 25.94
CA TYR A 46 18.81 16.15 25.42
C TYR A 46 17.72 16.83 24.59
N GLY A 47 17.40 18.09 24.87
CA GLY A 47 16.38 18.85 24.16
C GLY A 47 16.73 19.01 22.68
N VAL A 48 17.99 19.33 22.37
CA VAL A 48 18.47 19.45 20.99
C VAL A 48 18.36 18.12 20.25
N LEU A 49 18.78 17.02 20.90
CA LEU A 49 18.68 15.68 20.34
C LEU A 49 17.22 15.29 20.06
N LEU A 50 16.31 15.52 21.01
CA LEU A 50 14.90 15.17 20.86
C LEU A 50 14.22 15.97 19.75
N ILE A 51 14.54 17.27 19.60
CA ILE A 51 14.03 18.09 18.50
C ILE A 51 14.53 17.52 17.16
N GLY A 52 15.81 17.17 17.05
CA GLY A 52 16.36 16.54 15.85
C GLY A 52 15.67 15.22 15.50
N VAL A 53 15.47 14.35 16.50
CA VAL A 53 14.74 13.08 16.33
C VAL A 53 13.29 13.33 15.91
N ALA A 54 12.60 14.28 16.55
CA ALA A 54 11.22 14.64 16.21
C ALA A 54 11.12 15.12 14.75
N LEU A 55 12.03 15.98 14.30
CA LEU A 55 12.10 16.44 12.92
C LEU A 55 12.38 15.29 11.94
N GLY A 56 13.29 14.38 12.30
CA GLY A 56 13.56 13.19 11.48
C GLY A 56 12.33 12.29 11.33
N VAL A 57 11.61 12.06 12.42
CA VAL A 57 10.38 11.24 12.43
C VAL A 57 9.25 11.93 11.66
N THR A 58 9.07 13.24 11.80
CA THR A 58 8.04 13.96 11.06
C THR A 58 8.34 13.95 9.57
N ILE A 59 9.57 14.27 9.15
CA ILE A 59 9.95 14.24 7.73
C ILE A 59 9.82 12.82 7.15
N GLY A 60 10.30 11.80 7.88
CA GLY A 60 10.17 10.41 7.46
C GLY A 60 8.72 9.94 7.36
N GLY A 61 7.89 10.33 8.33
CA GLY A 61 6.45 10.04 8.35
C GLY A 61 5.70 10.75 7.23
N LEU A 62 5.99 12.03 6.99
CA LEU A 62 5.42 12.81 5.88
C LEU A 62 5.81 12.21 4.53
N SER A 63 7.08 11.80 4.36
CA SER A 63 7.55 11.15 3.14
C SER A 63 6.78 9.84 2.86
N LEU A 64 6.55 9.03 3.89
CA LEU A 64 5.73 7.83 3.78
C LEU A 64 4.28 8.18 3.42
N TRP A 65 3.69 9.19 4.06
CA TRP A 65 2.31 9.60 3.80
C TRP A 65 2.12 10.08 2.35
N LEU A 66 3.05 10.89 1.84
CA LEU A 66 3.06 11.33 0.44
C LEU A 66 3.25 10.15 -0.52
N SER A 67 4.05 9.15 -0.15
CA SER A 67 4.27 7.92 -0.95
C SER A 67 3.05 7.01 -1.01
N LEU A 68 2.09 7.14 -0.08
CA LEU A 68 0.81 6.40 -0.12
C LEU A 68 -0.26 7.07 -1.01
N SER A 69 -0.02 8.30 -1.48
CA SER A 69 -0.92 9.05 -2.37
C SER A 69 -1.25 8.34 -3.71
N PRO A 70 -0.27 7.80 -4.48
CA PRO A 70 -0.56 7.13 -5.75
C PRO A 70 -1.38 5.84 -5.62
N MET A 71 -1.42 5.22 -4.44
CA MET A 71 -2.15 3.98 -4.22
C MET A 71 -3.66 4.16 -4.44
N ARG A 72 -4.20 5.36 -4.19
CA ARG A 72 -5.62 5.69 -4.48
C ARG A 72 -5.94 5.62 -5.98
N THR A 73 -4.96 5.96 -6.83
CA THR A 73 -5.11 5.95 -8.29
C THR A 73 -4.94 4.54 -8.83
N GLU A 74 -3.98 3.78 -8.30
CA GLU A 74 -3.75 2.38 -8.67
C GLU A 74 -4.94 1.47 -8.31
N TYR A 75 -5.55 1.65 -7.13
CA TYR A 75 -6.75 0.89 -6.76
C TYR A 75 -7.92 1.14 -7.73
N ARG A 76 -8.08 2.37 -8.21
CA ARG A 76 -9.13 2.70 -9.19
C ARG A 76 -8.84 2.10 -10.56
N GLN A 77 -7.59 2.11 -11.00
CA GLN A 77 -7.17 1.50 -12.27
C GLN A 77 -7.27 -0.02 -12.22
N LEU A 78 -6.83 -0.65 -11.12
CA LEU A 78 -6.92 -2.09 -10.91
C LEU A 78 -8.40 -2.55 -10.91
N LYS A 79 -9.29 -1.80 -10.27
CA LYS A 79 -10.74 -2.06 -10.28
C LYS A 79 -11.39 -1.86 -11.66
N ARG A 80 -10.82 -1.01 -12.53
CA ARG A 80 -11.28 -0.89 -13.93
C ARG A 80 -10.83 -2.09 -14.74
N ARG A 81 -9.56 -2.52 -14.61
CA ARG A 81 -9.02 -3.69 -15.30
C ARG A 81 -9.77 -4.98 -14.96
N PHE A 82 -10.05 -5.20 -13.67
CA PHE A 82 -10.84 -6.36 -13.22
C PHE A 82 -12.25 -6.39 -13.84
N ARG A 83 -12.93 -5.25 -13.89
CA ARG A 83 -14.28 -5.16 -14.47
C ARG A 83 -14.30 -5.39 -15.98
N LEU A 84 -13.27 -4.93 -16.69
CA LEU A 84 -13.13 -5.20 -18.12
C LEU A 84 -12.91 -6.69 -18.39
N GLN A 85 -12.06 -7.35 -17.60
CA GLN A 85 -11.84 -8.79 -17.70
C GLN A 85 -13.11 -9.60 -17.38
N GLU A 86 -13.86 -9.23 -16.34
CA GLU A 86 -15.15 -9.89 -16.05
C GLU A 86 -16.16 -9.72 -17.20
N GLN A 87 -16.18 -8.56 -17.86
CA GLN A 87 -17.06 -8.33 -19.01
C GLN A 87 -16.64 -9.17 -20.22
N GLU A 88 -15.34 -9.26 -20.51
CA GLU A 88 -14.82 -10.11 -21.58
C GLU A 88 -15.14 -11.59 -21.33
N GLU A 89 -14.98 -12.08 -20.10
CA GLU A 89 -15.35 -13.44 -19.75
C GLU A 89 -16.85 -13.70 -19.91
N ARG A 90 -17.70 -12.75 -19.50
CA ARG A 90 -19.16 -12.86 -19.68
C ARG A 90 -19.53 -12.94 -21.15
N PHE A 91 -19.02 -12.02 -21.96
CA PHE A 91 -19.26 -12.02 -23.41
C PHE A 91 -18.77 -13.31 -24.07
N ARG A 92 -17.65 -13.86 -23.62
CA ARG A 92 -17.13 -15.13 -24.13
C ARG A 92 -18.05 -16.30 -23.79
N ARG A 93 -18.55 -16.38 -22.55
CA ARG A 93 -19.52 -17.41 -22.14
C ARG A 93 -20.83 -17.33 -22.91
N GLU A 94 -21.37 -16.12 -23.09
CA GLU A 94 -22.61 -15.91 -23.86
C GLU A 94 -22.45 -16.37 -25.31
N ARG A 95 -21.28 -16.14 -25.94
CA ARG A 95 -20.98 -16.64 -27.29
C ARG A 95 -20.91 -18.17 -27.33
N GLU A 96 -20.22 -18.79 -26.38
CA GLU A 96 -20.11 -20.24 -26.28
C GLU A 96 -21.49 -20.90 -26.07
N GLU A 97 -22.36 -20.30 -25.24
CA GLU A 97 -23.74 -20.75 -25.02
C GLU A 97 -24.60 -20.60 -26.29
N ALA A 98 -24.50 -19.47 -27.00
CA ALA A 98 -25.21 -19.25 -28.25
C ALA A 98 -24.79 -20.25 -29.35
N GLU A 99 -23.50 -20.52 -29.47
CA GLU A 99 -22.98 -21.54 -30.39
C GLU A 99 -23.45 -22.95 -30.02
N ALA A 100 -23.46 -23.29 -28.72
CA ALA A 100 -23.96 -24.59 -28.25
C ALA A 100 -25.46 -24.75 -28.51
N ALA A 101 -26.26 -23.70 -28.31
CA ALA A 101 -27.69 -23.68 -28.62
C ALA A 101 -27.95 -23.82 -30.12
N GLN A 102 -27.17 -23.17 -30.98
CA GLN A 102 -27.27 -23.35 -32.43
C GLN A 102 -26.91 -24.78 -32.86
N ARG A 103 -25.85 -25.35 -32.30
CA ARG A 103 -25.46 -26.75 -32.59
C ARG A 103 -26.51 -27.75 -32.15
N SER A 104 -27.19 -27.52 -31.02
CA SER A 104 -28.24 -28.43 -30.55
C SER A 104 -29.48 -28.36 -31.44
N LEU A 105 -29.86 -27.17 -31.91
CA LEU A 105 -30.93 -26.99 -32.90
C LEU A 105 -30.59 -27.65 -34.24
N GLN A 106 -29.39 -27.44 -34.78
CA GLN A 106 -28.94 -28.09 -36.01
C GLN A 106 -28.91 -29.62 -35.87
N ARG A 107 -28.50 -30.14 -34.71
CA ARG A 107 -28.52 -31.59 -34.43
C ARG A 107 -29.93 -32.15 -34.37
N GLN A 108 -30.88 -31.39 -33.84
CA GLN A 108 -32.31 -31.74 -33.84
C GLN A 108 -32.89 -31.72 -35.25
N GLU A 109 -32.59 -30.71 -36.07
CA GLU A 109 -33.02 -30.66 -37.47
C GLU A 109 -32.42 -31.81 -38.30
N ALA A 110 -31.14 -32.12 -38.08
CA ALA A 110 -30.48 -33.25 -38.73
C ALA A 110 -31.06 -34.59 -38.27
N SER A 111 -31.39 -34.75 -36.99
CA SER A 111 -32.00 -35.98 -36.46
C SER A 111 -33.47 -36.13 -36.88
N GLY A 112 -34.20 -35.03 -37.01
CA GLY A 112 -35.60 -35.00 -37.47
C GLY A 112 -35.75 -35.37 -38.95
N LYS A 113 -34.72 -35.13 -39.77
CA LYS A 113 -34.69 -35.57 -41.18
C LYS A 113 -34.38 -37.07 -41.37
N VAL A 114 -34.03 -37.81 -40.31
CA VAL A 114 -33.59 -39.21 -40.41
C VAL A 114 -34.67 -40.22 -39.98
N VAL A 115 -35.93 -39.82 -39.71
CA VAL A 115 -37.01 -40.80 -39.52
C VAL A 115 -37.30 -41.48 -40.86
N PRO A 116 -36.90 -42.75 -41.07
CA PRO A 116 -37.21 -43.46 -42.29
C PRO A 116 -38.65 -43.95 -42.14
N THR A 117 -39.54 -43.47 -43.01
CA THR A 117 -40.86 -44.03 -43.22
C THR A 117 -40.69 -45.48 -43.67
N GLY A 118 -40.70 -46.40 -42.72
CA GLY A 118 -40.37 -47.80 -42.90
C GLY A 118 -41.55 -48.70 -42.56
N ARG A 119 -42.35 -48.97 -43.61
CA ARG A 119 -43.36 -50.03 -43.79
C ARG A 119 -44.66 -49.94 -43.02
#